data_AF-A0A352BTQ6-F1
#
_entry.id   AF-A0A352BTQ6-F1
#
_cell.length_a   1.000
_cell.length_b   1.000
_cell.length_c   1.000
_cell.angle_alpha   90.00
_cell.angle_beta   90.00
_cell.angle_gamma   90.00
#
_symmetry.space_group_name_H-M   'P 1'
#
loop_
_entity.id
_entity.type
_entity.pdbx_description
1 polymer ?
#
loop_
_entity_poly.entity_id
_entity_poly.type
_entity_poly.pdbx_seq_one_letter_code
_entity_poly.pdbx_strand_id
1 'polypeptide(L)'
;MSPFFRVLTILIVISTSFSSCFNKPRDCAAYKTGRFTFSTAVGGQIETSEFQRHNSFEVEYYKGKQDTSDIRWINDCEYIVQKRNPKNRAEEQAIHIKILSTDASGYEFEYKAVGAAKTLKGRVNRS
;
A
#
# COMPACT_ATOMS: atom_id res chain seq x y z
N MET A 1 -32.87 12.15 47.01
CA MET A 1 -32.01 11.53 45.97
C MET A 1 -30.65 11.22 46.58
N SER A 2 -30.34 9.94 46.73
CA SER A 2 -29.15 9.45 47.44
C SER A 2 -27.85 9.79 46.71
N PRO A 3 -26.75 10.09 47.43
CA PRO A 3 -25.45 10.41 46.84
C PRO A 3 -24.88 9.25 46.00
N PHE A 4 -25.34 8.01 46.24
CA PHE A 4 -25.02 6.81 45.47
C PHE A 4 -25.39 6.91 43.98
N PHE A 5 -26.52 7.54 43.64
CA PHE A 5 -26.98 7.62 42.25
C PHE A 5 -26.15 8.60 41.40
N ARG A 6 -25.57 9.62 42.05
CA ARG A 6 -24.68 10.60 41.41
C ARG A 6 -23.32 10.00 41.05
N VAL A 7 -22.77 9.13 41.90
CA VAL A 7 -21.49 8.47 41.67
C VAL A 7 -21.58 7.47 40.50
N LEU A 8 -22.68 6.74 40.41
CA LEU A 8 -22.91 5.76 39.34
C LEU A 8 -23.02 6.41 37.94
N THR A 9 -23.57 7.63 37.88
CA THR A 9 -23.73 8.38 36.63
C THR A 9 -22.38 8.92 36.10
N ILE A 10 -21.47 9.32 37.00
CA ILE A 10 -20.13 9.84 36.63
C ILE A 10 -19.23 8.71 36.07
N LEU A 11 -19.37 7.48 36.58
CA LEU A 11 -18.61 6.32 36.12
C LEU A 11 -18.96 5.89 34.68
N ILE A 12 -20.21 6.07 34.25
CA ILE A 12 -20.67 5.71 32.90
C ILE A 12 -20.18 6.72 31.85
N VAL A 13 -20.07 8.00 32.20
CA VAL A 13 -19.61 9.06 31.27
C VAL A 13 -18.11 8.94 30.97
N ILE A 14 -17.29 8.49 31.94
CA ILE A 14 -15.83 8.32 31.77
C ILE A 14 -15.48 7.15 30.84
N SER A 15 -16.34 6.12 30.73
CA SER A 15 -16.04 4.93 29.93
C SER A 15 -16.21 5.11 28.42
N THR A 16 -16.86 6.19 27.96
CA THR A 16 -17.14 6.42 26.52
C THR A 16 -16.06 7.25 25.79
N SER A 17 -15.02 7.70 26.49
CA SER A 17 -14.05 8.66 25.96
C SER A 17 -12.80 8.07 25.26
N PHE A 18 -12.70 6.74 25.08
CA PHE A 18 -11.48 6.09 24.56
C PHE A 18 -11.62 5.39 23.20
N SER A 19 -12.65 5.69 22.42
CA SER A 19 -12.73 5.22 21.02
C SER A 19 -12.02 6.18 20.05
N SER A 20 -10.76 6.52 20.32
CA SER A 20 -9.90 7.13 19.30
C SER A 20 -9.51 6.03 18.30
N CYS A 21 -10.25 5.92 17.20
CA CYS A 21 -9.78 5.15 16.04
C CYS A 21 -8.45 5.76 15.57
N PHE A 22 -7.34 5.05 15.79
CA PHE A 22 -6.05 5.38 15.21
C PHE A 22 -6.13 5.25 13.69
N ASN A 23 -6.47 6.34 13.00
CA ASN A 23 -6.32 6.42 11.55
C ASN A 23 -4.83 6.40 11.24
N LYS A 24 -4.35 5.31 10.62
CA LYS A 24 -2.99 5.29 10.07
C LYS A 24 -2.86 6.45 9.07
N PRO A 25 -1.77 7.25 9.09
CA PRO A 25 -1.54 8.27 8.08
C PRO A 25 -1.60 7.65 6.67
N ARG A 26 -2.26 8.34 5.75
CA ARG A 26 -2.49 7.86 4.38
C ARG A 26 -2.52 9.02 3.40
N ASP A 27 -1.35 9.56 3.10
CA ASP A 27 -1.14 10.59 2.08
C ASP A 27 -0.64 9.94 0.79
N CYS A 28 -1.56 9.35 0.03
CA CYS A 28 -1.20 8.62 -1.19
C CYS A 28 -0.72 9.54 -2.32
N ALA A 29 -1.13 10.81 -2.32
CA ALA A 29 -0.72 11.79 -3.32
C ALA A 29 0.81 11.98 -3.32
N ALA A 30 1.42 12.00 -2.13
CA ALA A 30 2.88 12.06 -1.96
C ALA A 30 3.65 10.85 -2.53
N TYR A 31 2.95 9.77 -2.91
CA TYR A 31 3.53 8.51 -3.39
C TYR A 31 3.16 8.17 -4.84
N LYS A 32 2.49 9.08 -5.56
CA LYS A 32 2.14 8.88 -6.98
C LYS A 32 3.35 8.91 -7.90
N THR A 33 4.43 9.58 -7.48
CA THR A 33 5.70 9.65 -8.21
C THR A 33 6.87 9.53 -7.23
N GLY A 34 8.01 9.02 -7.69
CA GLY A 34 9.21 8.93 -6.86
C GLY A 34 10.07 7.72 -7.17
N ARG A 35 11.15 7.56 -6.40
CA ARG A 35 12.01 6.38 -6.41
C ARG A 35 11.69 5.50 -5.22
N PHE A 36 11.62 4.22 -5.48
CA PHE A 36 11.10 3.26 -4.52
C PHE A 36 11.86 1.95 -4.60
N THR A 37 11.95 1.26 -3.47
CA THR A 37 12.50 -0.09 -3.36
C THR A 37 11.44 -1.04 -2.78
N PHE A 38 11.38 -2.23 -3.36
CA PHE A 38 10.55 -3.32 -2.87
C PHE A 38 11.39 -4.58 -2.71
N SER A 39 11.36 -5.17 -1.51
CA SER A 39 12.07 -6.39 -1.17
C SER A 39 11.10 -7.50 -0.80
N THR A 40 11.32 -8.70 -1.35
CA THR A 40 10.51 -9.87 -1.05
C THR A 40 11.35 -11.14 -1.05
N ALA A 41 10.90 -12.16 -0.30
CA ALA A 41 11.59 -13.45 -0.25
C ALA A 41 11.19 -14.32 -1.44
N VAL A 42 12.15 -14.67 -2.29
CA VAL A 42 11.97 -15.58 -3.43
C VAL A 42 12.93 -16.75 -3.24
N GLY A 43 12.40 -17.97 -3.10
CA GLY A 43 13.23 -19.16 -2.91
C GLY A 43 14.14 -19.12 -1.67
N GLY A 44 13.73 -18.40 -0.61
CA GLY A 44 14.51 -18.25 0.63
C GLY A 44 15.58 -17.16 0.60
N GLN A 45 15.75 -16.46 -0.53
CA GLN A 45 16.63 -15.29 -0.64
C GLN A 45 15.82 -14.00 -0.69
N ILE A 46 16.31 -12.94 -0.05
CA ILE A 46 15.72 -11.61 -0.18
C ILE A 46 16.14 -11.03 -1.52
N GLU A 47 15.16 -10.72 -2.34
CA GLU A 47 15.37 -10.06 -3.62
C GLU A 47 14.77 -8.66 -3.57
N THR A 48 15.52 -7.68 -4.08
CA THR A 48 15.13 -6.28 -4.10
C THR A 48 15.00 -5.79 -5.53
N SER A 49 13.94 -5.05 -5.79
CA SER A 49 13.71 -4.28 -7.02
C SER A 49 13.70 -2.79 -6.69
N GLU A 50 14.21 -1.98 -7.59
CA GLU A 50 14.06 -0.52 -7.55
C GLU A 50 13.15 -0.08 -8.69
N PHE A 51 12.29 0.90 -8.46
CA PHE A 51 11.50 1.46 -9.53
C PHE A 51 11.34 2.98 -9.41
N GLN A 52 11.43 3.65 -10.55
CA GLN A 52 11.12 5.06 -10.70
C GLN A 52 9.70 5.18 -11.24
N ARG A 53 8.80 5.73 -10.42
CA ARG A 53 7.41 5.97 -10.78
C ARG A 53 7.18 7.39 -11.28
N HIS A 54 6.50 7.50 -12.41
CA HIS A 54 5.95 8.71 -12.99
C HIS A 54 4.42 8.65 -12.96
N ASN A 55 3.75 9.65 -13.54
CA ASN A 55 2.28 9.76 -13.48
C ASN A 55 1.54 8.56 -14.10
N SER A 56 2.01 8.06 -15.25
CA SER A 56 1.31 7.05 -16.04
C SER A 56 2.17 5.82 -16.36
N PHE A 57 3.39 5.73 -15.84
CA PHE A 57 4.27 4.58 -16.02
C PHE A 57 5.32 4.51 -14.91
N GLU A 58 5.95 3.35 -14.76
CA GLU A 58 7.13 3.16 -13.94
C GLU A 58 8.20 2.36 -14.67
N VAL A 59 9.46 2.66 -14.35
CA VAL A 59 10.64 1.95 -14.85
C VAL A 59 11.21 1.15 -13.68
N GLU A 60 11.21 -0.18 -13.82
CA GLU A 60 11.70 -1.12 -12.82
C GLU A 60 13.11 -1.62 -13.18
N TYR A 61 13.98 -1.71 -12.18
CA TYR A 61 15.33 -2.26 -12.24
C TYR A 61 15.41 -3.45 -11.30
N TYR A 62 15.56 -4.64 -11.86
CA TYR A 62 15.63 -5.89 -11.11
C TYR A 62 16.66 -6.83 -11.73
N LYS A 63 17.65 -7.25 -10.93
CA LYS A 63 18.78 -8.12 -11.36
C LYS A 63 19.49 -7.62 -12.64
N GLY A 64 19.74 -6.32 -12.72
CA GLY A 64 20.40 -5.70 -13.88
C GLY A 64 19.56 -5.63 -15.16
N LYS A 65 18.28 -6.02 -15.09
CA LYS A 65 17.32 -5.87 -16.18
C LYS A 65 16.43 -4.68 -15.90
N GLN A 66 16.18 -3.90 -16.95
CA GLN A 66 15.23 -2.80 -16.94
C GLN A 66 13.94 -3.26 -17.62
N ASP A 67 12.81 -2.87 -17.03
CA ASP A 67 11.50 -3.09 -17.60
C ASP A 67 10.60 -1.87 -17.39
N THR A 68 9.53 -1.76 -18.16
CA THR A 68 8.58 -0.65 -18.07
C THR A 68 7.17 -1.16 -17.93
N SER A 69 6.44 -0.57 -16.98
CA SER A 69 5.05 -0.85 -16.74
C SER A 69 4.22 0.42 -16.91
N ASP A 70 3.04 0.30 -17.49
CA ASP A 70 2.05 1.38 -17.54
C ASP A 70 1.24 1.41 -16.24
N ILE A 71 0.91 2.61 -15.78
CA ILE A 71 0.15 2.87 -14.55
C ILE A 71 -1.14 3.57 -14.90
N ARG A 72 -2.26 3.02 -14.42
CA ARG A 72 -3.57 3.65 -14.48
C ARG A 72 -4.14 3.83 -13.09
N TRP A 73 -4.16 5.07 -12.61
CA TRP A 73 -4.77 5.44 -11.34
C TRP A 73 -6.30 5.32 -11.41
N ILE A 74 -6.88 4.69 -10.38
CA ILE A 74 -8.32 4.63 -10.14
C ILE A 74 -8.73 5.79 -9.24
N ASN A 75 -7.91 6.05 -8.21
CA ASN A 75 -7.97 7.20 -7.32
C ASN A 75 -6.55 7.50 -6.80
N ASP A 76 -6.38 8.33 -5.78
CA ASP A 76 -5.03 8.65 -5.26
C ASP A 76 -4.33 7.48 -4.59
N CYS A 77 -5.06 6.50 -4.06
CA CYS A 77 -4.52 5.37 -3.32
C CYS A 77 -4.60 4.03 -4.04
N GLU A 78 -5.25 3.96 -5.21
CA GLU A 78 -5.50 2.74 -5.95
C GLU A 78 -5.12 2.90 -7.42
N TYR A 79 -4.39 1.94 -7.97
CA TYR A 79 -3.96 1.94 -9.36
C TYR A 79 -3.76 0.53 -9.89
N ILE A 80 -3.81 0.42 -11.21
CA ILE A 80 -3.44 -0.77 -11.95
C ILE A 80 -2.05 -0.57 -12.54
N VAL A 81 -1.19 -1.57 -12.39
CA VAL A 81 0.11 -1.65 -13.08
C VAL A 81 0.10 -2.83 -14.04
N GLN A 82 0.63 -2.63 -15.25
CA GLN A 82 0.73 -3.67 -16.27
C GLN A 82 2.04 -3.54 -17.03
N LYS A 83 2.72 -4.66 -17.30
CA LYS A 83 3.95 -4.67 -18.09
C LYS A 83 3.66 -4.19 -19.51
N ARG A 84 4.47 -3.25 -20.01
CA ARG A 84 4.31 -2.70 -21.37
C ARG A 84 4.67 -3.73 -22.44
N ASN A 85 5.69 -4.56 -22.18
CA ASN A 85 6.17 -5.59 -23.11
C ASN A 85 6.23 -6.96 -22.40
N PRO A 86 5.09 -7.58 -22.09
CA PRO A 86 5.06 -8.86 -21.39
C PRO A 86 5.63 -9.97 -22.29
N LYS A 87 6.41 -10.88 -21.70
CA LYS A 87 7.05 -11.98 -22.42
C LYS A 87 6.28 -13.30 -22.34
N ASN A 88 5.30 -13.37 -21.44
CA ASN A 88 4.47 -14.54 -21.20
C ASN A 88 3.14 -14.12 -20.56
N ARG A 89 2.17 -15.05 -20.52
CA ARG A 89 0.84 -14.82 -19.96
C ARG A 89 0.83 -14.43 -18.48
N ALA A 90 1.84 -14.84 -17.71
CA ALA A 90 1.93 -14.45 -16.30
C ALA A 90 2.27 -12.95 -16.17
N GLU A 91 3.12 -12.42 -17.06
CA GLU A 91 3.49 -11.00 -17.11
C GLU A 91 2.39 -10.12 -17.74
N GLU A 92 1.55 -10.67 -18.63
CA GLU A 92 0.40 -9.95 -19.20
C GLU A 92 -0.63 -9.53 -18.14
N GLN A 93 -0.66 -10.24 -17.01
CA GLN A 93 -1.66 -10.07 -15.99
C GLN A 93 -1.46 -8.74 -15.23
N ALA A 94 -2.43 -7.85 -15.39
CA ALA A 94 -2.43 -6.57 -14.68
C ALA A 94 -2.60 -6.78 -13.17
N ILE A 95 -1.89 -5.97 -12.38
CA ILE A 95 -1.91 -6.02 -10.92
C ILE A 95 -2.62 -4.78 -10.39
N HIS A 96 -3.66 -4.99 -9.58
CA HIS A 96 -4.30 -3.93 -8.81
C HIS A 96 -3.55 -3.73 -7.51
N ILE A 97 -3.16 -2.49 -7.23
CA ILE A 97 -2.45 -2.09 -6.02
C ILE A 97 -3.28 -1.05 -5.27
N LYS A 98 -3.37 -1.22 -3.95
CA LYS A 98 -4.00 -0.27 -3.02
C LYS A 98 -3.04 0.07 -1.89
N ILE A 99 -2.66 1.34 -1.79
CA ILE A 99 -1.88 1.88 -0.68
C ILE A 99 -2.77 1.90 0.57
N LEU A 100 -2.34 1.25 1.65
CA LEU A 100 -3.11 1.11 2.90
C LEU A 100 -2.72 2.19 3.93
N SER A 101 -1.43 2.51 4.03
CA SER A 101 -0.90 3.54 4.92
C SER A 101 0.45 4.03 4.43
N THR A 102 0.82 5.24 4.82
CA THR A 102 2.05 5.92 4.44
C THR A 102 2.77 6.43 5.68
N ASP A 103 4.09 6.55 5.61
CA ASP A 103 4.90 7.24 6.62
C ASP A 103 6.05 8.00 5.93
N ALA A 104 7.06 8.43 6.66
CA ALA A 104 8.18 9.19 6.09
C ALA A 104 9.10 8.33 5.20
N SER A 105 9.18 7.02 5.44
CA SER A 105 10.10 6.12 4.76
C SER A 105 9.44 5.28 3.67
N GLY A 106 8.11 5.26 3.58
CA GLY A 106 7.43 4.49 2.54
C GLY A 106 5.94 4.30 2.75
N TYR A 107 5.42 3.20 2.21
CA TYR A 107 4.02 2.86 2.32
C TYR A 107 3.77 1.35 2.39
N GLU A 108 2.74 0.97 3.13
CA GLU A 108 2.16 -0.37 3.11
C GLU A 108 1.10 -0.43 2.02
N PHE A 109 1.04 -1.54 1.29
CA PHE A 109 0.06 -1.74 0.25
C PHE A 109 -0.47 -3.17 0.25
N GLU A 110 -1.62 -3.33 -0.38
CA GLU A 110 -2.12 -4.63 -0.81
C GLU A 110 -2.13 -4.69 -2.34
N TYR A 111 -1.97 -5.89 -2.87
CA TYR A 111 -1.98 -6.13 -4.31
C TYR A 111 -2.62 -7.47 -4.65
N LYS A 112 -3.20 -7.51 -5.84
CA LYS A 112 -3.77 -8.73 -6.42
C LYS A 112 -3.78 -8.64 -7.92
N ALA A 113 -3.71 -9.78 -8.58
CA ALA A 113 -3.98 -9.84 -9.99
C ALA A 113 -5.45 -9.45 -10.26
N VAL A 114 -5.72 -8.70 -11.33
CA VAL A 114 -7.08 -8.30 -11.68
C VAL A 114 -7.94 -9.56 -11.91
N GLY A 115 -9.10 -9.62 -11.26
CA GLY A 115 -9.99 -10.78 -11.27
C GLY A 115 -9.65 -11.87 -10.24
N ALA A 116 -8.51 -11.80 -9.55
CA ALA A 116 -8.18 -12.77 -8.50
C ALA A 116 -8.89 -12.45 -7.18
N ALA A 117 -9.25 -13.51 -6.45
CA ALA A 117 -9.81 -13.40 -5.09
C ALA A 117 -8.73 -13.18 -4.03
N LYS A 118 -7.54 -13.77 -4.23
CA LYS A 118 -6.44 -13.70 -3.26
C LYS A 118 -5.75 -12.34 -3.32
N THR A 119 -5.60 -11.72 -2.16
CA THR A 119 -4.90 -10.46 -1.97
C THR A 119 -3.65 -10.70 -1.13
N LEU A 120 -2.55 -10.07 -1.51
CA LEU A 120 -1.27 -10.10 -0.81
C LEU A 120 -0.94 -8.71 -0.28
N LYS A 121 -0.01 -8.62 0.68
CA LYS A 121 0.43 -7.35 1.26
C LYS A 121 1.94 -7.21 1.16
N GLY A 122 2.40 -5.96 1.09
CA GLY A 122 3.81 -5.63 1.04
C GLY A 122 4.08 -4.23 1.57
N ARG A 123 5.36 -3.89 1.66
CA ARG A 123 5.83 -2.55 1.98
C ARG A 123 6.85 -2.10 0.96
N VAL A 124 6.65 -0.90 0.45
CA VAL A 124 7.62 -0.19 -0.40
C VAL A 124 8.33 0.84 0.47
N ASN A 125 9.65 0.97 0.29
CA ASN A 125 10.41 2.05 0.89
C ASN A 125 10.74 3.11 -0.16
N ARG A 126 10.76 4.38 0.23
CA ARG A 126 11.25 5.49 -0.59
C ARG A 126 12.79 5.44 -0.58
N SER A 127 13.38 5.51 -1.78
CA SER A 127 14.84 5.53 -1.98
C SER A 127 15.43 6.91 -1.77
#